data_AF-A0AAW7QR79-F1
#
_entry.id   AF-A0AAW7QR79-F1
#
_cell.length_a   1.000
_cell.length_b   1.000
_cell.length_c   1.000
_cell.angle_alpha   90.00
_cell.angle_beta   90.00
_cell.angle_gamma   90.00
#
_symmetry.space_group_name_H-M   'P 1'
#
loop_
_entity.id
_entity.type
_entity.pdbx_description
1 polymer ?
#
loop_
_entity_poly.entity_id
_entity_poly.type
_entity_poly.pdbx_seq_one_letter_code
_entity_poly.pdbx_strand_id
1 'polypeptide(L)'
;MPAHAFSQAHGPTNTIFIPLVTNSLPPLSTNWLERVNGYRLRAGVPPVSEQAIMNSNCFEHARYMAENNHLTHNQNSSLPYASPAGQICAQKGNAWLGWGNGWTPADAIDSWMRSVGHRLWLLYPTTPTFGFGFYTTANGARSAAALDVLSYFNDGASYPNWPVRYPGINQTDVPPTQYPITLQWRYFGDTPVVNSTALQVVGGNSIAHIFSTALPVGHKGIVITPTVNLPPNSLIQVMVDGSYAGQPFSYTWQFQTGN
;
A
#
# COMPACT_ATOMS: atom_id res chain seq x y z
N MET A 1 13.53 -75.71 18.43
CA MET A 1 14.41 -74.94 17.54
C MET A 1 13.81 -73.54 17.38
N PRO A 2 14.60 -72.46 17.45
CA PRO A 2 14.13 -71.16 17.92
C PRO A 2 13.67 -70.22 16.79
N ALA A 3 12.83 -69.26 17.17
CA ALA A 3 12.36 -68.15 16.35
C ALA A 3 13.47 -67.10 16.14
N HIS A 4 13.68 -66.68 14.89
CA HIS A 4 14.55 -65.56 14.57
C HIS A 4 13.78 -64.24 14.73
N ALA A 5 14.07 -63.51 15.79
CA ALA A 5 13.68 -62.11 15.94
C ALA A 5 14.64 -61.22 15.13
N PHE A 6 14.11 -60.46 14.17
CA PHE A 6 14.85 -59.37 13.54
C PHE A 6 14.69 -58.11 14.39
N SER A 7 15.79 -57.66 14.98
CA SER A 7 15.89 -56.32 15.56
C SER A 7 16.19 -55.33 14.44
N GLN A 8 15.24 -54.41 14.16
CA GLN A 8 15.54 -53.21 13.38
C GLN A 8 16.17 -52.17 14.31
N ALA A 9 17.47 -51.92 14.11
CA ALA A 9 18.14 -50.80 14.75
C ALA A 9 17.62 -49.48 14.16
N HIS A 10 17.03 -48.62 15.01
CA HIS A 10 16.71 -47.24 14.64
C HIS A 10 18.03 -46.46 14.51
N GLY A 11 18.35 -46.03 13.29
CA GLY A 11 19.43 -45.07 13.07
C GLY A 11 19.10 -43.71 13.69
N PRO A 12 20.10 -42.91 14.07
CA PRO A 12 19.88 -41.60 14.67
C PRO A 12 19.17 -40.67 13.69
N THR A 13 18.06 -40.08 14.13
CA THR A 13 17.34 -39.02 13.44
C THR A 13 18.22 -37.79 13.38
N ASN A 14 18.77 -37.49 12.20
CA ASN A 14 19.47 -36.23 11.96
C ASN A 14 18.44 -35.08 11.85
N THR A 15 18.29 -34.30 12.91
CA THR A 15 17.53 -33.05 12.88
C THR A 15 18.32 -32.02 12.07
N ILE A 16 17.83 -31.68 10.88
CA ILE A 16 18.37 -30.58 10.08
C ILE A 16 17.74 -29.29 10.58
N PHE A 17 18.55 -28.44 11.23
CA PHE A 17 18.18 -27.07 11.53
C PHE A 17 18.43 -26.21 10.29
N ILE A 18 17.36 -25.86 9.58
CA ILE A 18 17.43 -24.82 8.55
C ILE A 18 17.40 -23.48 9.30
N PRO A 19 18.45 -22.63 9.21
CA PRO A 19 18.40 -21.32 9.80
C PRO A 19 17.25 -20.54 9.16
N LEU A 20 16.36 -19.99 9.98
CA LEU A 20 15.35 -19.05 9.52
C LEU A 20 16.07 -17.78 9.08
N VAL A 21 16.38 -17.66 7.79
CA VAL A 21 16.83 -16.40 7.20
C VAL A 21 15.61 -15.48 7.13
N THR A 22 15.41 -14.71 8.19
CA THR A 22 14.47 -13.59 8.15
C THR A 22 15.09 -12.51 7.26
N ASN A 23 14.73 -12.49 5.97
CA ASN A 23 14.99 -11.32 5.12
C ASN A 23 14.11 -10.18 5.63
N SER A 24 14.57 -9.46 6.65
CA SER A 24 13.88 -8.26 7.14
C SER A 24 13.82 -7.25 6.01
N LEU A 25 12.62 -6.78 5.67
CA LEU A 25 12.42 -5.75 4.67
C LEU A 25 13.20 -4.48 5.07
N PRO A 26 13.93 -3.84 4.15
CA PRO A 26 14.73 -2.66 4.49
C PRO A 26 13.85 -1.52 5.00
N PRO A 27 14.36 -0.65 5.89
CA PRO A 27 13.67 0.57 6.27
C PRO A 27 13.27 1.40 5.05
N LEU A 28 12.14 2.10 5.15
CA LEU A 28 11.68 2.97 4.08
C LEU A 28 12.60 4.19 3.92
N SER A 29 13.16 4.38 2.73
CA SER A 29 14.04 5.49 2.37
C SER A 29 13.34 6.86 2.44
N THR A 30 14.09 7.94 2.67
CA THR A 30 13.58 9.31 2.55
C THR A 30 13.48 9.76 1.09
N ASN A 31 14.17 9.08 0.16
CA ASN A 31 13.99 9.30 -1.28
C ASN A 31 12.61 8.81 -1.72
N TRP A 32 11.89 9.64 -2.48
CA TRP A 32 10.49 9.38 -2.84
C TRP A 32 10.32 8.08 -3.64
N LEU A 33 11.18 7.80 -4.62
CA LEU A 33 11.06 6.67 -5.53
C LEU A 33 11.40 5.37 -4.81
N GLU A 34 12.47 5.39 -4.03
CA GLU A 34 12.86 4.26 -3.17
C GLU A 34 11.79 3.97 -2.12
N ARG A 35 11.13 5.01 -1.58
CA ARG A 35 10.05 4.85 -0.61
C ARG A 35 8.80 4.23 -1.23
N VAL A 36 8.38 4.71 -2.41
CA VAL A 36 7.29 4.10 -3.19
C VAL A 36 7.62 2.63 -3.49
N ASN A 37 8.83 2.36 -3.98
CA ASN A 37 9.26 1.00 -4.28
C ASN A 37 9.41 0.12 -3.02
N GLY A 38 9.73 0.72 -1.87
CA GLY A 38 9.68 0.05 -0.58
C GLY A 38 8.27 -0.40 -0.21
N TYR A 39 7.27 0.46 -0.37
CA TYR A 39 5.87 0.09 -0.15
C TYR A 39 5.38 -0.97 -1.15
N ARG A 40 5.77 -0.85 -2.41
CA ARG A 40 5.43 -1.82 -3.46
C ARG A 40 6.07 -3.19 -3.20
N LEU A 41 7.31 -3.23 -2.72
CA LEU A 41 7.97 -4.44 -2.26
C LEU A 41 7.20 -5.09 -1.11
N ARG A 42 6.75 -4.30 -0.12
CA ARG A 42 5.92 -4.80 1.00
C ARG A 42 4.60 -5.39 0.53
N ALA A 43 3.99 -4.82 -0.51
CA ALA A 43 2.76 -5.33 -1.12
C ALA A 43 2.99 -6.53 -2.06
N GLY A 44 4.24 -6.88 -2.37
CA GLY A 44 4.59 -7.93 -3.33
C GLY A 44 4.30 -7.56 -4.79
N VAL A 45 4.28 -6.27 -5.14
CA VAL A 45 4.04 -5.80 -6.51
C VAL A 45 5.34 -5.28 -7.15
N PRO A 46 5.48 -5.33 -8.50
CA PRO A 46 6.69 -4.87 -9.18
C PRO A 46 7.05 -3.42 -8.86
N PRO A 47 8.33 -3.03 -8.81
CA PRO A 47 8.73 -1.64 -8.64
C PRO A 47 8.31 -0.78 -9.84
N VAL A 48 8.29 0.54 -9.65
CA VAL A 48 8.14 1.53 -10.71
C VAL A 48 9.47 2.23 -11.01
N SER A 49 9.58 2.74 -12.24
CA SER A 49 10.58 3.75 -12.62
C SER A 49 9.97 5.16 -12.57
N GLU A 50 10.83 6.19 -12.50
CA GLU A 50 10.42 7.58 -12.66
C GLU A 50 10.62 8.07 -14.11
N GLN A 51 9.87 9.10 -14.51
CA GLN A 51 10.08 9.80 -15.77
C GLN A 51 10.22 11.31 -15.53
N ALA A 52 11.32 11.89 -16.03
CA ALA A 52 11.67 13.30 -15.79
C ALA A 52 10.56 14.29 -16.20
N ILE A 53 9.89 14.08 -17.33
CA ILE A 53 8.78 14.95 -17.78
C ILE A 53 7.60 14.87 -16.79
N MET A 54 7.22 13.68 -16.33
CA MET A 54 6.15 13.53 -15.35
C MET A 54 6.53 14.14 -14.00
N ASN A 55 7.79 14.01 -13.57
CA ASN A 55 8.29 14.68 -12.37
C ASN A 55 8.15 16.21 -12.48
N SER A 56 8.53 16.79 -13.62
CA SER A 56 8.37 18.22 -13.89
C SER A 56 6.90 18.66 -13.81
N ASN A 57 6.00 17.90 -14.45
CA ASN A 57 4.56 18.15 -14.39
C ASN A 57 4.04 18.14 -12.95
N CYS A 58 4.43 17.13 -12.17
CA CYS A 58 4.00 17.02 -10.78
C CYS A 58 4.62 18.08 -9.88
N PHE A 59 5.84 18.54 -10.16
CA PHE A 59 6.44 19.66 -9.44
C PHE A 59 5.66 20.95 -9.68
N GLU A 60 5.30 21.25 -10.93
CA GLU A 60 4.49 22.44 -11.24
C GLU A 60 3.13 22.38 -10.54
N HIS A 61 2.50 21.21 -10.49
CA HIS A 61 1.24 21.07 -9.77
C HIS A 61 1.41 21.20 -8.24
N ALA A 62 2.45 20.62 -7.67
CA ALA A 62 2.76 20.79 -6.24
C ALA A 62 2.96 22.28 -5.91
N ARG A 63 3.74 23.00 -6.72
CA ARG A 63 3.93 24.44 -6.57
C ARG A 63 2.60 25.20 -6.63
N TYR A 64 1.76 24.90 -7.62
CA TYR A 64 0.43 25.49 -7.73
C TYR A 64 -0.38 25.29 -6.44
N MET A 65 -0.47 24.06 -5.92
CA MET A 65 -1.26 23.76 -4.73
C MET A 65 -0.74 24.47 -3.48
N ALA A 66 0.58 24.50 -3.30
CA ALA A 66 1.20 25.11 -2.13
C ALA A 66 1.05 26.64 -2.12
N GLU A 67 1.34 27.28 -3.26
CA GLU A 67 1.29 28.75 -3.41
C GLU A 67 -0.14 29.29 -3.37
N ASN A 68 -1.12 28.50 -3.83
CA ASN A 68 -2.54 28.88 -3.81
C ASN A 68 -3.29 28.30 -2.61
N ASN A 69 -2.63 27.59 -1.69
CA ASN A 69 -3.25 27.05 -0.49
C ASN A 69 -4.47 26.16 -0.81
N HIS A 70 -4.41 25.39 -1.90
CA HIS A 70 -5.58 24.74 -2.49
C HIS A 70 -5.24 23.32 -2.95
N LEU A 71 -5.82 22.32 -2.27
CA LEU A 71 -5.74 20.91 -2.67
C LEU A 71 -6.78 20.65 -3.76
N THR A 72 -6.35 20.31 -4.98
CA THR A 72 -7.26 20.15 -6.13
C THR A 72 -6.66 19.23 -7.19
N HIS A 73 -7.53 18.56 -7.96
CA HIS A 73 -7.18 17.86 -9.19
C HIS A 73 -7.46 18.68 -10.46
N ASN A 74 -7.89 19.93 -10.30
CA ASN A 74 -8.19 20.84 -11.39
C ASN A 74 -7.67 22.24 -11.05
N GLN A 75 -6.64 22.68 -11.77
CA GLN A 75 -6.08 24.01 -11.61
C GLN A 75 -7.04 25.04 -12.19
N ASN A 76 -7.23 26.14 -11.46
CA ASN A 76 -7.82 27.35 -12.00
C ASN A 76 -6.74 28.12 -12.77
N SER A 77 -6.91 28.25 -14.08
CA SER A 77 -5.96 28.91 -14.98
C SER A 77 -5.80 30.42 -14.73
N SER A 78 -6.69 31.06 -13.97
CA SER A 78 -6.55 32.47 -13.59
C SER A 78 -5.65 32.70 -12.37
N LEU A 79 -5.23 31.63 -11.67
CA LEU A 79 -4.40 31.73 -10.48
C LEU A 79 -2.90 31.61 -10.81
N PRO A 80 -2.02 32.24 -10.02
CA PRO A 80 -0.58 32.10 -10.18
C PRO A 80 -0.12 30.64 -10.19
N TYR A 81 0.91 30.36 -10.98
CA TYR A 81 1.52 29.03 -11.12
C TYR A 81 0.62 27.95 -11.74
N ALA A 82 -0.57 28.32 -12.22
CA ALA A 82 -1.34 27.41 -13.06
C ALA A 82 -0.58 27.18 -14.38
N SER A 83 -0.48 25.93 -14.80
CA SER A 83 0.22 25.58 -16.03
C SER A 83 -0.40 24.36 -16.71
N PRO A 84 -0.31 24.25 -18.05
CA PRO A 84 -0.74 23.05 -18.76
C PRO A 84 -0.03 21.78 -18.27
N ALA A 85 1.28 21.86 -17.99
CA ALA A 85 2.06 20.73 -17.49
C ALA A 85 1.63 20.31 -16.08
N GLY A 86 1.43 21.26 -15.16
CA GLY A 86 0.86 21.01 -13.84
C GLY A 86 -0.53 20.39 -13.90
N GLN A 87 -1.39 20.86 -14.80
CA GLN A 87 -2.73 20.30 -14.99
C GLN A 87 -2.70 18.82 -15.40
N ILE A 88 -1.71 18.39 -16.19
CA ILE A 88 -1.56 16.97 -16.56
C ILE A 88 -1.39 16.09 -15.32
N CYS A 89 -0.48 16.46 -14.40
CA CYS A 89 -0.31 15.68 -13.17
C CYS A 89 -1.50 15.83 -12.23
N ALA A 90 -2.14 17.01 -12.18
CA ALA A 90 -3.33 17.24 -11.35
C ALA A 90 -4.45 16.23 -11.63
N GLN A 91 -4.72 15.95 -12.91
CA GLN A 91 -5.81 15.06 -13.33
C GLN A 91 -5.46 13.57 -13.24
N LYS A 92 -4.18 13.24 -13.05
CA LYS A 92 -3.66 11.86 -13.15
C LYS A 92 -2.97 11.35 -11.89
N GLY A 93 -2.89 12.19 -10.86
CA GLY A 93 -2.07 11.90 -9.71
C GLY A 93 -2.80 11.96 -8.39
N ASN A 94 -2.18 11.38 -7.37
CA ASN A 94 -2.50 11.67 -6.00
C ASN A 94 -2.02 13.09 -5.66
N ALA A 95 -2.82 13.84 -4.90
CA ALA A 95 -2.51 15.20 -4.46
C ALA A 95 -2.39 15.26 -2.93
N TRP A 96 -1.49 16.08 -2.42
CA TRP A 96 -1.26 16.24 -0.98
C TRP A 96 -0.86 17.67 -0.65
N LEU A 97 -1.34 18.18 0.50
CA LEU A 97 -1.06 19.53 0.98
C LEU A 97 -0.81 19.50 2.49
N GLY A 98 0.38 19.94 2.90
CA GLY A 98 0.81 20.08 4.29
C GLY A 98 0.69 21.50 4.81
N TRP A 99 0.30 21.64 6.09
CA TRP A 99 0.25 22.90 6.83
C TRP A 99 1.41 22.96 7.82
N GLY A 100 2.10 24.09 7.89
CA GLY A 100 3.26 24.27 8.76
C GLY A 100 4.58 23.85 8.11
N ASN A 101 5.63 23.81 8.92
CA ASN A 101 7.00 23.69 8.45
C ASN A 101 7.52 22.25 8.60
N GLY A 102 8.58 21.90 7.85
CA GLY A 102 9.34 20.66 8.05
C GLY A 102 8.76 19.42 7.36
N TRP A 103 7.75 19.58 6.51
CA TRP A 103 7.24 18.49 5.68
C TRP A 103 8.28 18.02 4.67
N THR A 104 8.29 16.72 4.43
CA THR A 104 9.18 16.05 3.47
C THR A 104 8.39 15.28 2.42
N PRO A 105 9.01 14.90 1.30
CA PRO A 105 8.41 13.96 0.34
C PRO A 105 7.89 12.67 0.97
N ALA A 106 8.58 12.17 2.00
CA ALA A 106 8.20 10.93 2.69
C ALA A 106 6.84 11.06 3.38
N ASP A 107 6.54 12.21 3.99
CA ASP A 107 5.28 12.43 4.70
C ASP A 107 4.07 12.39 3.76
N ALA A 108 4.22 12.90 2.53
CA ALA A 108 3.17 12.84 1.52
C ALA A 108 2.90 11.39 1.08
N ILE A 109 3.96 10.60 0.86
CA ILE A 109 3.83 9.19 0.48
C ILE A 109 3.19 8.38 1.61
N ASP A 110 3.62 8.57 2.85
CA ASP A 110 3.08 7.87 4.02
C ASP A 110 1.60 8.24 4.25
N SER A 111 1.23 9.50 3.99
CA SER A 111 -0.15 9.98 4.02
C SER A 111 -1.01 9.29 2.96
N TRP A 112 -0.54 9.19 1.71
CA TRP A 112 -1.25 8.45 0.66
C TRP A 112 -1.34 6.97 0.98
N MET A 113 -0.30 6.38 1.57
CA MET A 113 -0.33 5.01 2.03
C MET A 113 -1.30 4.78 3.20
N ARG A 114 -1.72 5.79 3.94
CA ARG A 114 -2.83 5.68 4.93
C ARG A 114 -4.21 5.86 4.31
N SER A 115 -4.29 6.56 3.18
CA SER A 115 -5.54 6.82 2.48
C SER A 115 -5.87 5.72 1.48
N VAL A 116 -7.00 5.02 1.69
CA VAL A 116 -7.38 3.85 0.89
C VAL A 116 -7.33 4.13 -0.61
N GLY A 117 -8.03 5.15 -1.12
CA GLY A 117 -8.06 5.44 -2.55
C GLY A 117 -6.68 5.71 -3.17
N HIS A 118 -5.86 6.52 -2.50
CA HIS A 118 -4.52 6.86 -2.98
C HIS A 118 -3.56 5.66 -2.94
N ARG A 119 -3.62 4.85 -1.87
CA ARG A 119 -2.84 3.61 -1.73
C ARG A 119 -3.11 2.64 -2.87
N LEU A 120 -4.38 2.46 -3.23
CA LEU A 120 -4.75 1.46 -4.24
C LEU A 120 -4.11 1.78 -5.60
N TRP A 121 -4.05 3.07 -5.96
CA TRP A 121 -3.33 3.51 -7.16
C TRP A 121 -1.81 3.36 -7.03
N LEU A 122 -1.23 3.74 -5.89
CA LEU A 122 0.21 3.62 -5.63
C LEU A 122 0.69 2.16 -5.69
N LEU A 123 -0.15 1.22 -5.24
CA LEU A 123 0.12 -0.21 -5.26
C LEU A 123 -0.46 -0.94 -6.49
N TYR A 124 -1.01 -0.22 -7.47
CA TYR A 124 -1.56 -0.87 -8.65
C TYR A 124 -0.41 -1.58 -9.40
N PRO A 125 -0.48 -2.92 -9.56
CA PRO A 125 0.70 -3.73 -9.84
C PRO A 125 1.23 -3.56 -11.25
N THR A 126 0.39 -3.15 -12.20
CA THR A 126 0.75 -3.06 -13.62
C THR A 126 1.08 -1.65 -14.10
N THR A 127 1.00 -0.63 -13.24
CA THR A 127 1.51 0.71 -13.60
C THR A 127 3.03 0.71 -13.44
N PRO A 128 3.82 0.88 -14.52
CA PRO A 128 5.28 0.69 -14.48
C PRO A 128 6.04 1.98 -14.17
N THR A 129 5.40 3.14 -14.35
CA THR A 129 6.07 4.45 -14.33
C THR A 129 5.23 5.45 -13.59
N PHE A 130 5.84 6.13 -12.62
CA PHE A 130 5.25 7.26 -11.91
C PHE A 130 6.03 8.55 -12.17
N GLY A 131 5.40 9.67 -11.84
CA GLY A 131 6.05 10.97 -11.76
C GLY A 131 5.75 11.61 -10.43
N PHE A 132 6.73 12.29 -9.83
CA PHE A 132 6.58 12.89 -8.51
C PHE A 132 7.13 14.31 -8.47
N GLY A 133 6.45 15.17 -7.73
CA GLY A 133 6.92 16.51 -7.42
C GLY A 133 6.54 16.90 -6.00
N PHE A 134 7.45 17.62 -5.35
CA PHE A 134 7.26 18.19 -4.01
C PHE A 134 7.74 19.63 -4.02
N TYR A 135 6.98 20.52 -3.38
CA TYR A 135 7.32 21.93 -3.29
C TYR A 135 6.99 22.47 -1.91
N THR A 136 7.86 23.32 -1.38
CA THR A 136 7.67 24.09 -0.15
C THR A 136 7.71 25.57 -0.47
N THR A 137 6.74 26.35 0.01
CA THR A 137 6.71 27.80 -0.19
C THR A 137 7.94 28.47 0.44
N ALA A 138 8.34 29.63 -0.09
CA ALA A 138 9.56 30.32 0.37
C ALA A 138 9.56 30.64 1.88
N ASN A 139 8.38 30.88 2.47
CA ASN A 139 8.22 31.12 3.90
C ASN A 139 8.14 29.82 4.74
N GLY A 140 8.24 28.65 4.12
CA GLY A 140 8.16 27.34 4.77
C GLY A 140 6.76 26.91 5.22
N ALA A 141 5.77 27.81 5.21
CA ALA A 141 4.48 27.60 5.84
C ALA A 141 3.63 26.53 5.15
N ARG A 142 3.88 26.27 3.86
CA ARG A 142 3.15 25.29 3.05
C ARG A 142 4.09 24.37 2.33
N SER A 143 3.71 23.09 2.26
CA SER A 143 4.29 22.15 1.33
C SER A 143 3.19 21.39 0.60
N ALA A 144 3.43 20.98 -0.63
CA ALA A 144 2.51 20.15 -1.38
C ALA A 144 3.29 19.09 -2.17
N ALA A 145 2.59 18.01 -2.51
CA ALA A 145 3.12 16.95 -3.34
C ALA A 145 2.08 16.50 -4.36
N ALA A 146 2.56 16.07 -5.52
CA ALA A 146 1.76 15.39 -6.51
C ALA A 146 2.50 14.13 -7.00
N LEU A 147 1.75 13.05 -7.22
CA LEU A 147 2.28 11.77 -7.71
C LEU A 147 1.40 11.26 -8.84
N ASP A 148 1.84 11.37 -10.09
CA ASP A 148 1.14 10.81 -11.25
C ASP A 148 1.23 9.28 -11.22
N VAL A 149 0.07 8.65 -11.03
CA VAL A 149 -0.13 7.21 -10.93
C VAL A 149 -1.00 6.66 -12.06
N LEU A 150 -1.44 7.52 -12.99
CA LEU A 150 -2.44 7.18 -14.01
C LEU A 150 -1.96 7.38 -15.45
N SER A 151 -0.88 8.14 -15.72
CA SER A 151 -0.39 8.33 -17.09
C SER A 151 -0.01 7.04 -17.81
N TYR A 152 0.46 6.04 -17.07
CA TYR A 152 0.79 4.71 -17.58
C TYR A 152 -0.11 3.60 -17.00
N PHE A 153 -1.28 3.97 -16.48
CA PHE A 153 -2.26 2.99 -16.03
C PHE A 153 -2.71 2.09 -17.18
N ASN A 154 -2.88 0.81 -16.88
CA ASN A 154 -3.53 -0.16 -17.74
C ASN A 154 -4.48 -1.02 -16.92
N ASP A 155 -5.32 -1.81 -17.58
CA ASP A 155 -6.41 -2.56 -16.98
C ASP A 155 -5.98 -3.70 -16.01
N GLY A 156 -4.69 -3.95 -15.85
CA GLY A 156 -4.16 -4.96 -14.94
C GLY A 156 -4.30 -6.41 -15.42
N ALA A 157 -4.66 -6.65 -16.68
CA ALA A 157 -4.92 -8.00 -17.20
C ALA A 157 -3.70 -8.92 -17.14
N SER A 158 -2.48 -8.37 -17.22
CA SER A 158 -1.23 -9.14 -17.21
C SER A 158 -0.75 -9.56 -15.81
N TYR A 159 -1.37 -9.06 -14.73
CA TYR A 159 -0.94 -9.40 -13.37
C TYR A 159 -1.64 -10.66 -12.86
N PRO A 160 -0.92 -11.76 -12.56
CA PRO A 160 -1.53 -13.02 -12.17
C PRO A 160 -1.88 -13.11 -10.68
N ASN A 161 -1.31 -12.25 -9.83
CA ASN A 161 -1.33 -12.41 -8.38
C ASN A 161 -2.39 -11.53 -7.69
N TRP A 162 -3.56 -11.39 -8.30
CA TRP A 162 -4.70 -10.75 -7.66
C TRP A 162 -5.28 -11.64 -6.55
N PRO A 163 -5.82 -11.06 -5.45
CA PRO A 163 -5.74 -9.66 -5.07
C PRO A 163 -4.37 -9.25 -4.53
N VAL A 164 -4.02 -7.97 -4.69
CA VAL A 164 -2.90 -7.36 -3.96
C VAL A 164 -3.36 -7.06 -2.54
N ARG A 165 -2.53 -7.41 -1.55
CA ARG A 165 -2.81 -7.22 -0.13
C ARG A 165 -1.92 -6.12 0.44
N TYR A 166 -2.48 -5.30 1.31
CA TYR A 166 -1.69 -4.35 2.11
C TYR A 166 -2.33 -4.10 3.48
N PRO A 167 -1.63 -4.22 4.61
CA PRO A 167 -0.26 -4.70 4.75
C PRO A 167 -0.01 -6.08 4.13
N GLY A 168 1.21 -6.27 3.64
CA GLY A 168 1.61 -7.50 2.97
C GLY A 168 1.84 -8.66 3.92
N ILE A 169 2.00 -9.85 3.33
CA ILE A 169 2.33 -11.07 4.09
C ILE A 169 3.70 -10.88 4.74
N ASN A 170 3.77 -11.11 6.06
CA ASN A 170 4.98 -10.99 6.87
C ASN A 170 5.61 -9.58 6.86
N GLN A 171 4.84 -8.53 6.51
CA GLN A 171 5.29 -7.15 6.68
C GLN A 171 5.47 -6.84 8.17
N THR A 172 6.57 -6.19 8.57
CA THR A 172 6.92 -6.00 9.99
C THR A 172 6.89 -4.57 10.51
N ASP A 173 6.57 -3.59 9.67
CA ASP A 173 6.67 -2.16 9.97
C ASP A 173 5.31 -1.45 9.88
N VAL A 174 4.22 -2.16 10.14
CA VAL A 174 2.88 -1.58 10.04
C VAL A 174 2.63 -0.62 11.21
N PRO A 175 2.18 0.63 10.98
CA PRO A 175 1.92 1.55 12.08
C PRO A 175 0.84 1.01 13.05
N PRO A 176 1.07 1.08 14.38
CA PRO A 176 0.11 0.64 15.41
C PRO A 176 -1.01 1.68 15.61
N THR A 177 -1.70 2.00 14.54
CA THR A 177 -2.84 2.94 14.51
C THR A 177 -4.10 2.21 14.04
N GLN A 178 -5.21 2.92 13.84
CA GLN A 178 -6.35 2.44 13.03
C GLN A 178 -5.96 2.31 11.53
N TYR A 179 -4.89 1.57 11.24
CA TYR A 179 -4.28 1.50 9.92
C TYR A 179 -5.15 0.60 9.01
N PRO A 180 -5.65 1.09 7.87
CA PRO A 180 -6.56 0.30 7.06
C PRO A 180 -5.84 -0.85 6.39
N ILE A 181 -6.50 -2.00 6.31
CA ILE A 181 -6.05 -3.23 5.65
C ILE A 181 -6.87 -3.38 4.37
N THR A 182 -6.23 -3.65 3.24
CA THR A 182 -6.86 -3.67 1.93
C THR A 182 -6.54 -4.94 1.15
N LEU A 183 -7.56 -5.55 0.54
CA LEU A 183 -7.42 -6.42 -0.62
C LEU A 183 -7.92 -5.66 -1.84
N GLN A 184 -7.13 -5.64 -2.92
CA GLN A 184 -7.51 -4.96 -4.15
C GLN A 184 -7.42 -5.90 -5.35
N TRP A 185 -8.41 -5.81 -6.22
CA TRP A 185 -8.45 -6.47 -7.52
C TRP A 185 -8.22 -5.44 -8.63
N ARG A 186 -8.35 -5.89 -9.88
CA ARG A 186 -8.34 -5.04 -11.07
C ARG A 186 -9.35 -3.91 -10.90
N TYR A 187 -8.98 -2.72 -11.39
CA TYR A 187 -9.84 -1.55 -11.32
C TYR A 187 -11.18 -1.77 -12.03
N PHE A 188 -11.14 -2.47 -13.17
CA PHE A 188 -12.32 -2.96 -13.88
C PHE A 188 -12.60 -4.41 -13.51
N GLY A 189 -13.84 -4.71 -13.17
CA GLY A 189 -14.28 -6.04 -12.78
C GLY A 189 -15.41 -6.01 -11.77
N ASP A 190 -15.67 -7.18 -11.18
CA ASP A 190 -16.72 -7.35 -10.19
C ASP A 190 -16.34 -6.71 -8.85
N THR A 191 -17.36 -6.32 -8.08
CA THR A 191 -17.17 -6.00 -6.67
C THR A 191 -17.10 -7.31 -5.88
N PRO A 192 -16.08 -7.54 -5.05
CA PRO A 192 -16.01 -8.75 -4.24
C PRO A 192 -17.21 -8.83 -3.28
N VAL A 193 -17.68 -10.05 -3.03
CA VAL A 193 -18.68 -10.35 -1.99
C VAL A 193 -17.95 -10.87 -0.76
N VAL A 194 -18.27 -10.32 0.41
CA VAL A 194 -17.64 -10.69 1.69
C VAL A 194 -18.64 -11.50 2.51
N ASN A 195 -18.25 -12.71 2.91
CA ASN A 195 -19.01 -13.55 3.82
C ASN A 195 -18.60 -13.29 5.28
N SER A 196 -17.29 -13.20 5.53
CA SER A 196 -16.73 -12.95 6.86
C SER A 196 -15.38 -12.23 6.80
N THR A 197 -15.12 -11.41 7.81
CA THR A 197 -13.80 -10.85 8.12
C THR A 197 -13.46 -11.13 9.57
N ALA A 198 -12.19 -11.38 9.84
CA ALA A 198 -11.66 -11.41 11.20
C ALA A 198 -10.28 -10.76 11.26
N LEU A 199 -10.04 -10.08 12.37
CA LEU A 199 -8.80 -9.40 12.68
C LEU A 199 -8.46 -9.72 14.13
N GLN A 200 -7.29 -10.29 14.40
CA GLN A 200 -6.91 -10.74 15.74
C GLN A 200 -5.40 -10.67 15.97
N VAL A 201 -4.99 -10.55 17.23
CA VAL A 201 -3.61 -10.82 17.62
C VAL A 201 -3.39 -12.33 17.61
N VAL A 202 -2.31 -12.83 17.02
CA VAL A 202 -1.98 -14.26 17.05
C VAL A 202 -1.81 -14.72 18.49
N GLY A 203 -2.61 -15.72 18.90
CA GLY A 203 -2.65 -16.20 20.28
C GLY A 203 -3.30 -15.25 21.28
N GLY A 204 -3.96 -14.18 20.81
CA GLY A 204 -4.58 -13.15 21.63
C GLY A 204 -6.03 -12.86 21.24
N ASN A 205 -6.49 -11.66 21.58
CA ASN A 205 -7.87 -11.23 21.40
C ASN A 205 -8.18 -10.80 19.95
N SER A 206 -9.46 -10.93 19.58
CA SER A 206 -10.02 -10.29 18.40
C SER A 206 -9.93 -8.77 18.51
N ILE A 207 -9.68 -8.11 17.38
CA ILE A 207 -9.60 -6.66 17.24
C ILE A 207 -10.89 -6.18 16.58
N ALA A 208 -11.58 -5.25 17.24
CA ALA A 208 -12.79 -4.66 16.70
C ALA A 208 -12.50 -3.90 15.39
N HIS A 209 -13.32 -4.14 14.38
CA HIS A 209 -13.15 -3.58 13.03
C HIS A 209 -14.48 -3.45 12.31
N ILE A 210 -14.46 -2.66 11.23
CA ILE A 210 -15.50 -2.61 10.21
C ILE A 210 -14.88 -3.01 8.87
N PHE A 211 -15.71 -3.40 7.90
CA PHE A 211 -15.27 -3.59 6.53
C PHE A 211 -16.18 -2.88 5.53
N SER A 212 -15.66 -2.63 4.32
CA SER A 212 -16.42 -2.09 3.20
C SER A 212 -15.87 -2.59 1.86
N THR A 213 -16.76 -2.77 0.89
CA THR A 213 -16.42 -2.98 -0.53
C THR A 213 -16.73 -1.74 -1.38
N ALA A 214 -17.32 -0.70 -0.79
CA ALA A 214 -17.53 0.60 -1.40
C ALA A 214 -16.25 1.43 -1.28
N LEU A 215 -15.30 1.19 -2.17
CA LEU A 215 -14.01 1.88 -2.18
C LEU A 215 -14.06 3.19 -2.99
N PRO A 216 -13.22 4.19 -2.65
CA PRO A 216 -13.18 5.46 -3.37
C PRO A 216 -12.94 5.29 -4.87
N VAL A 217 -13.46 6.23 -5.66
CA VAL A 217 -13.23 6.34 -7.11
C VAL A 217 -13.47 5.06 -7.91
N GLY A 218 -14.33 4.16 -7.43
CA GLY A 218 -14.77 2.96 -8.18
C GLY A 218 -13.85 1.74 -8.05
N HIS A 219 -12.81 1.80 -7.22
CA HIS A 219 -11.90 0.68 -6.96
C HIS A 219 -12.64 -0.60 -6.56
N LYS A 220 -12.11 -1.76 -6.97
CA LYS A 220 -12.63 -3.08 -6.60
C LYS A 220 -11.77 -3.72 -5.53
N GLY A 221 -12.38 -3.98 -4.38
CA GLY A 221 -11.65 -4.51 -3.25
C GLY A 221 -12.44 -4.54 -1.97
N ILE A 222 -11.71 -4.80 -0.90
CA ILE A 222 -12.19 -4.86 0.47
C ILE A 222 -11.25 -3.99 1.29
N VAL A 223 -11.80 -3.08 2.09
CA VAL A 223 -11.06 -2.45 3.19
C VAL A 223 -11.58 -2.99 4.51
N ILE A 224 -10.68 -3.34 5.40
CA ILE A 224 -10.92 -3.64 6.81
C ILE A 224 -10.27 -2.52 7.61
N THR A 225 -11.07 -1.81 8.40
CA THR A 225 -10.60 -0.69 9.22
C THR A 225 -10.77 -1.05 10.69
N PRO A 226 -9.67 -1.20 11.45
CA PRO A 226 -9.73 -1.34 12.90
C PRO A 226 -10.48 -0.14 13.52
N THR A 227 -11.40 -0.39 14.43
CA THR A 227 -12.09 0.69 15.19
C THR A 227 -11.29 1.13 16.42
N VAL A 228 -10.25 0.40 16.74
CA VAL A 228 -9.23 0.73 17.76
C VAL A 228 -7.85 0.72 17.12
N ASN A 229 -6.86 1.37 17.75
CA ASN A 229 -5.48 1.24 17.29
C ASN A 229 -5.04 -0.23 17.33
N LEU A 230 -4.34 -0.67 16.28
CA LEU A 230 -3.66 -1.95 16.33
C LEU A 230 -2.62 -1.91 17.47
N PRO A 231 -2.50 -2.99 18.26
CA PRO A 231 -1.52 -3.01 19.35
C PRO A 231 -0.09 -2.96 18.78
N PRO A 232 0.85 -2.26 19.43
CA PRO A 232 2.24 -2.19 18.98
C PRO A 232 2.95 -3.54 19.13
N ASN A 233 4.00 -3.76 18.33
CA ASN A 233 4.86 -4.95 18.34
C ASN A 233 4.12 -6.29 18.31
N SER A 234 2.95 -6.32 17.67
CA SER A 234 2.02 -7.44 17.73
C SER A 234 1.92 -8.11 16.36
N LEU A 235 1.93 -9.44 16.35
CA LEU A 235 1.63 -10.21 15.16
C LEU A 235 0.11 -10.27 14.97
N ILE A 236 -0.37 -9.64 13.92
CA ILE A 236 -1.78 -9.52 13.58
C ILE A 236 -2.11 -10.53 12.48
N GLN A 237 -3.16 -11.30 12.68
CA GLN A 237 -3.74 -12.19 11.69
C GLN A 237 -5.01 -11.59 11.11
N VAL A 238 -5.11 -11.62 9.79
CA VAL A 238 -6.29 -11.21 9.02
C VAL A 238 -6.86 -12.44 8.33
N MET A 239 -8.18 -12.60 8.41
CA MET A 239 -8.92 -13.65 7.70
C MET A 239 -10.07 -13.00 6.93
N VAL A 240 -10.26 -13.39 5.67
CA VAL A 240 -11.33 -12.89 4.81
C VAL A 240 -11.86 -14.02 3.94
N ASP A 241 -13.15 -14.29 4.05
CA ASP A 241 -13.86 -15.27 3.23
C ASP A 241 -14.91 -14.57 2.37
N GLY A 242 -15.09 -15.04 1.15
CA GLY A 242 -15.98 -14.39 0.20
C GLY A 242 -15.95 -15.00 -1.18
N SER A 243 -16.32 -14.21 -2.17
CA SER A 243 -16.19 -14.56 -3.59
C SER A 243 -15.84 -13.36 -4.45
N TYR A 244 -15.20 -13.62 -5.59
CA TYR A 244 -14.89 -12.62 -6.62
C TYR A 244 -15.15 -13.25 -7.99
N ALA A 245 -15.90 -12.56 -8.86
CA ALA A 245 -16.34 -13.11 -10.15
C ALA A 245 -16.99 -14.50 -10.05
N GLY A 246 -17.80 -14.71 -9.01
CA GLY A 246 -18.47 -15.98 -8.73
C GLY A 246 -17.56 -17.09 -8.17
N GLN A 247 -16.24 -16.87 -8.07
CA GLN A 247 -15.30 -17.84 -7.52
C GLN A 247 -15.11 -17.61 -6.01
N PRO A 248 -15.34 -18.63 -5.16
CA PRO A 248 -15.13 -18.50 -3.72
C PRO A 248 -13.64 -18.35 -3.39
N PHE A 249 -13.34 -17.60 -2.33
CA PHE A 249 -11.99 -17.50 -1.77
C PHE A 249 -12.03 -17.54 -0.24
N SER A 250 -10.90 -17.97 0.33
CA SER A 250 -10.58 -17.84 1.75
C SER A 250 -9.12 -17.40 1.86
N TYR A 251 -8.88 -16.22 2.43
CA TYR A 251 -7.55 -15.66 2.62
C TYR A 251 -7.24 -15.54 4.10
N THR A 252 -6.08 -16.07 4.49
CA THR A 252 -5.48 -15.85 5.81
C THR A 252 -4.06 -15.38 5.63
N TRP A 253 -3.68 -14.27 6.28
CA TRP A 253 -2.29 -13.83 6.32
C TRP A 253 -1.99 -13.08 7.61
N GLN A 254 -0.70 -12.85 7.85
CA GLN A 254 -0.21 -12.15 9.03
C GLN A 254 0.70 -10.99 8.64
N PHE A 255 0.69 -9.95 9.47
CA PHE A 255 1.66 -8.86 9.46
C PHE A 255 1.97 -8.48 10.91
N GLN A 256 3.09 -7.81 11.14
CA GLN A 256 3.49 -7.31 12.44
C GLN A 256 3.46 -5.78 12.47
N THR A 257 2.91 -5.25 13.55
CA THR A 257 2.94 -3.82 13.84
C THR A 257 4.29 -3.41 14.42
N GLY A 258 4.71 -2.18 14.11
CA GLY A 258 5.87 -1.55 14.71
C GLY A 258 5.63 -1.10 16.16
N ASN A 259 6.62 -0.38 16.70
CA ASN A 259 6.54 0.30 18.00
C ASN A 259 5.49 1.42 18.02
#